data_AF-A0A1I1W293-F1
#
_entry.id   AF-A0A1I1W293-F1
#
_cell.length_a   1.000
_cell.length_b   1.000
_cell.length_c   1.000
_cell.angle_alpha   90.00
_cell.angle_beta   90.00
_cell.angle_gamma   90.00
#
_symmetry.space_group_name_H-M   'P 1'
#
loop_
_entity.id
_entity.type
_entity.pdbx_description
1 polymer ?
#
loop_
_entity_poly.entity_id
_entity_poly.type
_entity_poly.pdbx_seq_one_letter_code
_entity_poly.pdbx_strand_id
1 'polypeptide(L)'
;MQTATFLRTTTAVLALGALAACSSTPPPTDQLAVTRTTVNRVSGEPQVAANAPVELQRARDKLVAAEKAMTDKHYDMARRYAAEAEADARVAETKAEATNNAATLQQVQSSIQSLQSEITRRAPPPPAPVPGVAPAPGMAVPPAVPPVAPAR
;
A
#
# COMPACT_ATOMS: atom_id res chain seq x y z
N MET A 1 -64.54 17.02 17.04
CA MET A 1 -63.71 15.85 17.42
C MET A 1 -62.92 15.23 16.26
N GLN A 2 -63.25 15.52 14.99
CA GLN A 2 -62.58 14.93 13.81
C GLN A 2 -61.22 15.60 13.48
N THR A 3 -61.05 16.87 13.82
CA THR A 3 -59.84 17.67 13.58
C THR A 3 -58.61 17.18 14.35
N ALA A 4 -58.80 16.60 15.55
CA ALA A 4 -57.71 16.10 16.39
C ALA A 4 -57.13 14.76 15.92
N THR A 5 -57.92 13.94 15.22
CA THR A 5 -57.48 12.65 14.68
C THR A 5 -56.63 12.84 13.41
N PHE A 6 -56.98 13.83 12.57
CA PHE A 6 -56.21 14.18 11.36
C PHE A 6 -54.83 14.77 11.69
N LEU A 7 -54.69 15.52 12.78
CA LEU A 7 -53.40 16.07 13.20
C LEU A 7 -52.43 14.99 13.72
N ARG A 8 -52.96 13.93 14.36
CA ARG A 8 -52.14 12.82 14.87
C ARG A 8 -51.64 11.89 13.78
N THR A 9 -52.41 11.69 12.71
CA THR A 9 -52.01 10.84 11.59
C THR A 9 -50.95 11.52 10.71
N THR A 10 -50.98 12.84 10.55
CA THR A 10 -49.97 13.58 9.77
C THR A 10 -48.59 13.58 10.44
N THR A 11 -48.51 13.62 11.78
CA THR A 11 -47.21 13.58 12.48
C THR A 11 -46.52 12.21 12.34
N ALA A 12 -47.30 11.12 12.35
CA ALA A 12 -46.78 9.76 12.21
C ALA A 12 -46.21 9.50 10.80
N VAL A 13 -46.84 10.05 9.75
CA VAL A 13 -46.36 9.91 8.36
C VAL A 13 -45.09 10.74 8.11
N LEU A 14 -44.98 11.93 8.72
CA LEU A 14 -43.77 12.76 8.60
C LEU A 14 -42.55 12.11 9.27
N ALA A 15 -42.77 11.44 10.41
CA ALA A 15 -41.71 10.71 11.12
C ALA A 15 -41.17 9.52 10.32
N LEU A 16 -42.01 8.81 9.56
CA LEU A 16 -41.59 7.71 8.68
C LEU A 16 -40.87 8.21 7.41
N GLY A 17 -41.23 9.39 6.89
CA GLY A 17 -40.55 10.01 5.73
C GLY A 17 -39.13 10.52 6.04
N ALA A 18 -38.88 10.96 7.27
CA ALA A 18 -37.58 11.48 7.68
C ALA A 18 -36.46 10.41 7.65
N LEU A 19 -36.78 9.12 7.78
CA LEU A 19 -35.79 8.04 7.67
C LEU A 19 -35.37 7.74 6.22
N ALA A 20 -36.23 8.01 5.23
CA ALA A 20 -35.90 7.78 3.82
C ALA A 20 -34.95 8.85 3.25
N ALA A 21 -35.00 10.07 3.81
CA ALA A 21 -34.12 11.18 3.42
C ALA A 21 -32.65 10.96 3.80
N CYS A 22 -32.36 10.17 4.84
CA CYS A 22 -31.00 9.75 5.18
C CYS A 22 -30.38 8.73 4.20
N SER A 23 -31.12 8.24 3.19
CA SER A 23 -30.60 7.31 2.18
C SER A 23 -30.31 7.96 0.82
N SER A 24 -30.59 9.26 0.66
CA SER A 24 -30.25 9.97 -0.58
C SER A 24 -28.73 10.13 -0.68
N THR A 25 -28.05 9.12 -1.21
CA THR A 25 -26.60 9.14 -1.42
C THR A 25 -26.28 10.08 -2.58
N PRO A 26 -25.62 11.23 -2.32
CA PRO A 26 -25.22 12.12 -3.41
C PRO A 26 -24.22 11.41 -4.33
N PRO A 27 -24.12 11.84 -5.60
CA PRO A 27 -23.14 11.29 -6.54
C PRO A 27 -21.70 11.42 -5.99
N PRO A 28 -20.91 10.34 -5.92
CA PRO A 28 -19.54 10.38 -5.40
C PRO A 28 -18.52 10.88 -6.46
N THR A 29 -18.73 12.08 -7.03
CA THR A 29 -17.87 12.63 -8.10
C THR A 29 -16.43 12.86 -7.64
N ASP A 30 -16.25 13.46 -6.47
CA ASP A 30 -14.93 13.80 -5.95
C ASP A 30 -14.10 12.56 -5.66
N GLN A 31 -14.72 11.57 -5.03
CA GLN A 31 -14.09 10.29 -4.74
C GLN A 31 -13.71 9.57 -6.04
N LEU A 32 -14.60 9.54 -7.05
CA LEU A 32 -14.26 8.91 -8.33
C LEU A 32 -13.07 9.60 -9.02
N ALA A 33 -12.97 10.92 -8.92
CA ALA A 33 -11.84 11.67 -9.47
C ALA A 33 -10.52 11.34 -8.76
N VAL A 34 -10.56 11.20 -7.43
CA VAL A 34 -9.41 10.74 -6.62
C VAL A 34 -9.01 9.32 -7.02
N THR A 35 -9.98 8.40 -7.14
CA THR A 35 -9.74 7.03 -7.57
C THR A 35 -9.09 6.98 -8.94
N ARG A 36 -9.63 7.71 -9.92
CA ARG A 36 -9.09 7.78 -11.28
C ARG A 36 -7.66 8.28 -11.30
N THR A 37 -7.37 9.33 -10.54
CA THR A 37 -6.01 9.89 -10.41
C THR A 37 -5.05 8.87 -9.80
N THR A 38 -5.48 8.19 -8.73
CA THR A 38 -4.70 7.17 -8.03
C THR A 38 -4.38 5.99 -8.95
N VAL A 39 -5.40 5.39 -9.57
CA VAL A 39 -5.22 4.24 -10.47
C VAL A 39 -4.37 4.60 -11.68
N ASN A 40 -4.53 5.81 -12.25
CA ASN A 40 -3.71 6.26 -13.38
C ASN A 40 -2.25 6.47 -12.99
N ARG A 41 -1.98 7.09 -11.83
CA ARG A 41 -0.62 7.29 -11.33
C ARG A 41 0.07 5.94 -11.12
N VAL A 42 -0.56 5.04 -10.37
CA VAL A 42 -0.04 3.69 -10.08
C VAL A 42 0.10 2.87 -11.38
N SER A 43 -0.81 3.03 -12.34
CA SER A 43 -0.71 2.38 -13.66
C SER A 43 0.45 2.87 -14.52
N GLY A 44 0.87 4.12 -14.33
CA GLY A 44 1.99 4.72 -15.05
C GLY A 44 3.36 4.26 -14.54
N GLU A 45 3.40 3.58 -13.40
CA GLU A 45 4.64 3.11 -12.77
C GLU A 45 5.06 1.73 -13.34
N PRO A 46 6.19 1.64 -14.07
CA PRO A 46 6.61 0.38 -14.71
C PRO A 46 6.84 -0.74 -13.70
N GLN A 47 7.38 -0.40 -12.52
CA GLN A 47 7.62 -1.36 -11.44
C GLN A 47 6.34 -2.02 -10.93
N VAL A 48 5.20 -1.32 -10.97
CA VAL A 48 3.93 -1.87 -10.48
C VAL A 48 3.40 -2.91 -11.46
N ALA A 49 3.47 -2.62 -12.75
CA ALA A 49 3.09 -3.58 -13.78
C ALA A 49 3.95 -4.85 -13.75
N ALA A 50 5.23 -4.74 -13.41
CA ALA A 50 6.15 -5.88 -13.31
C ALA A 50 5.93 -6.72 -12.03
N ASN A 51 5.72 -6.06 -10.88
CA ASN A 51 5.75 -6.71 -9.57
C ASN A 51 4.36 -7.01 -8.99
N ALA A 52 3.32 -6.30 -9.41
CA ALA A 52 1.95 -6.43 -8.89
C ALA A 52 0.87 -6.34 -10.00
N PRO A 53 0.97 -7.14 -11.08
CA PRO A 53 0.04 -7.04 -12.22
C PRO A 53 -1.40 -7.40 -11.86
N VAL A 54 -1.60 -8.34 -10.93
CA VAL A 54 -2.93 -8.83 -10.56
C VAL A 54 -3.70 -7.76 -9.80
N GLU A 55 -3.06 -7.14 -8.80
CA GLU A 55 -3.66 -6.09 -7.99
C GLU A 55 -3.92 -4.83 -8.82
N LEU A 56 -2.98 -4.47 -9.71
CA LEU A 56 -3.16 -3.38 -10.65
C LEU A 56 -4.35 -3.61 -11.59
N GLN A 57 -4.52 -4.84 -12.09
CA GLN A 57 -5.65 -5.18 -12.96
C GLN A 57 -6.98 -5.08 -12.20
N ARG A 58 -7.05 -5.59 -10.96
CA ARG A 58 -8.25 -5.45 -10.12
C ARG A 58 -8.63 -4.00 -9.89
N ALA A 59 -7.65 -3.13 -9.63
CA ALA A 59 -7.88 -1.70 -9.47
C ALA A 59 -8.48 -1.06 -10.73
N ARG A 60 -7.98 -1.41 -11.91
CA ARG A 60 -8.51 -0.95 -13.20
C ARG A 60 -9.92 -1.45 -13.45
N ASP A 61 -10.16 -2.74 -13.26
CA ASP A 61 -11.47 -3.35 -13.49
C ASP A 61 -12.55 -2.73 -12.59
N LYS A 62 -12.21 -2.47 -11.31
CA LYS A 62 -13.13 -1.82 -10.37
C LYS A 62 -13.33 -0.34 -10.65
N LEU A 63 -12.33 0.38 -11.15
CA LEU A 63 -12.53 1.75 -11.62
C LEU A 63 -13.53 1.79 -12.78
N VAL A 64 -13.42 0.87 -13.76
CA VAL A 64 -14.39 0.76 -14.85
C VAL A 64 -15.79 0.43 -14.31
N ALA A 65 -15.90 -0.49 -13.35
CA ALA A 65 -17.17 -0.80 -12.69
C ALA A 65 -17.76 0.40 -11.93
N ALA A 66 -16.91 1.22 -11.29
CA ALA A 66 -17.33 2.44 -10.61
C ALA A 66 -17.84 3.50 -11.59
N GLU A 67 -17.14 3.72 -12.72
CA GLU A 67 -17.57 4.63 -13.78
C GLU A 67 -18.89 4.20 -14.42
N LYS A 68 -19.07 2.89 -14.63
CA LYS A 68 -20.33 2.32 -15.08
C LYS A 68 -21.45 2.57 -14.06
N ALA A 69 -21.22 2.27 -12.79
CA ALA A 69 -22.21 2.49 -11.73
C ALA A 69 -22.59 3.98 -11.59
N MET A 70 -21.64 4.90 -11.80
CA MET A 70 -21.93 6.34 -11.85
C MET A 70 -22.83 6.73 -13.01
N THR A 71 -22.57 6.17 -14.19
CA THR A 71 -23.37 6.41 -15.39
C THR A 71 -24.79 5.86 -15.22
N ASP A 72 -24.91 4.68 -14.61
CA ASP A 72 -26.17 4.00 -14.30
C ASP A 72 -26.89 4.62 -13.07
N LYS A 73 -26.32 5.66 -12.45
CA LYS A 73 -26.81 6.35 -11.23
C LYS A 73 -26.92 5.47 -9.99
N HIS A 74 -26.20 4.36 -9.95
CA HIS A 74 -26.02 3.50 -8.76
C HIS A 74 -24.89 4.06 -7.88
N TYR A 75 -25.15 5.21 -7.23
CA TYR A 75 -24.13 5.99 -6.52
C TYR A 75 -23.51 5.28 -5.31
N ASP A 76 -24.24 4.39 -4.67
CA ASP A 76 -23.75 3.54 -3.59
C ASP A 76 -22.74 2.50 -4.09
N MET A 77 -23.04 1.83 -5.20
CA MET A 77 -22.15 0.88 -5.85
C MET A 77 -20.93 1.57 -6.45
N ALA A 78 -21.11 2.74 -7.06
CA ALA A 78 -20.01 3.57 -7.53
C ALA A 78 -19.02 3.90 -6.42
N ARG A 79 -19.51 4.36 -5.25
CA ARG A 79 -18.67 4.67 -4.09
C ARG A 79 -17.91 3.44 -3.57
N ARG A 80 -18.57 2.27 -3.55
CA ARG A 80 -17.96 1.01 -3.12
C ARG A 80 -16.84 0.58 -4.08
N TYR A 81 -17.14 0.50 -5.38
CA TYR A 81 -16.15 0.13 -6.37
C TYR A 81 -14.98 1.12 -6.43
N ALA A 82 -15.24 2.42 -6.28
CA ALA A 82 -14.20 3.44 -6.20
C ALA A 82 -13.26 3.22 -5.01
N ALA A 83 -13.81 3.01 -3.80
CA ALA A 83 -13.01 2.72 -2.61
C ALA A 83 -12.19 1.43 -2.74
N GLU A 84 -12.79 0.38 -3.31
CA GLU A 84 -12.09 -0.87 -3.55
C GLU A 84 -10.99 -0.73 -4.60
N ALA A 85 -11.21 0.03 -5.67
CA ALA A 85 -10.21 0.32 -6.68
C ALA A 85 -9.00 1.08 -6.11
N GLU A 86 -9.24 2.07 -5.24
CA GLU A 86 -8.17 2.77 -4.52
C GLU A 86 -7.38 1.84 -3.61
N ALA A 87 -8.08 0.96 -2.89
CA ALA A 87 -7.43 -0.03 -2.02
C ALA A 87 -6.55 -1.00 -2.83
N ASP A 88 -7.08 -1.56 -3.92
CA ASP A 88 -6.33 -2.46 -4.80
C ASP A 88 -5.11 -1.75 -5.43
N ALA A 89 -5.25 -0.48 -5.82
CA ALA A 89 -4.13 0.32 -6.33
C ALA A 89 -3.03 0.52 -5.29
N ARG A 90 -3.39 0.80 -4.03
CA ARG A 90 -2.43 0.93 -2.92
C ARG A 90 -1.74 -0.40 -2.61
N VAL A 91 -2.47 -1.52 -2.69
CA VAL A 91 -1.86 -2.85 -2.54
C VAL A 91 -0.86 -3.10 -3.67
N ALA A 92 -1.19 -2.74 -4.91
CA ALA A 92 -0.28 -2.91 -6.04
C ALA A 92 1.00 -2.07 -5.87
N GLU A 93 0.85 -0.80 -5.49
CA GLU A 93 1.96 0.13 -5.24
C GLU A 93 2.87 -0.39 -4.12
N THR A 94 2.31 -0.68 -2.94
CA THR A 94 3.10 -1.15 -1.78
C THR A 94 3.82 -2.48 -2.04
N LYS A 95 3.20 -3.39 -2.79
CA LYS A 95 3.83 -4.64 -3.21
C LYS A 95 5.01 -4.39 -4.16
N ALA A 96 4.87 -3.47 -5.10
CA ALA A 96 5.94 -3.11 -6.00
C ALA A 96 7.10 -2.41 -5.27
N GLU A 97 6.79 -1.51 -4.35
CA GLU A 97 7.77 -0.86 -3.47
C GLU A 97 8.52 -1.89 -2.61
N ALA A 98 7.82 -2.86 -2.03
CA ALA A 98 8.45 -3.92 -1.23
C ALA A 98 9.49 -4.71 -2.04
N THR A 99 9.16 -5.10 -3.27
CA THR A 99 10.10 -5.81 -4.16
C THR A 99 11.30 -4.94 -4.53
N ASN A 100 11.07 -3.67 -4.88
CA ASN A 100 12.15 -2.73 -5.22
C ASN A 100 13.08 -2.46 -4.03
N ASN A 101 12.51 -2.30 -2.84
CA ASN A 101 13.25 -2.08 -1.60
C ASN A 101 14.09 -3.32 -1.25
N ALA A 102 13.55 -4.53 -1.41
CA ALA A 102 14.30 -5.77 -1.22
C ALA A 102 15.51 -5.87 -2.16
N ALA A 103 15.33 -5.56 -3.45
CA ALA A 103 16.42 -5.53 -4.42
C ALA A 103 17.49 -4.49 -4.07
N THR A 104 17.06 -3.29 -3.64
CA THR A 104 17.96 -2.20 -3.22
C THR A 104 18.77 -2.60 -1.98
N LEU A 105 18.13 -3.24 -0.99
CA LEU A 105 18.81 -3.76 0.20
C LEU A 105 19.85 -4.82 -0.14
N GLN A 106 19.56 -5.71 -1.10
CA GLN A 106 20.53 -6.71 -1.55
C GLN A 106 21.74 -6.06 -2.25
N GLN A 107 21.50 -5.03 -3.05
CA GLN A 107 22.57 -4.30 -3.74
C GLN A 107 23.51 -3.57 -2.75
N VAL A 108 22.93 -2.95 -1.72
CA VAL A 108 23.71 -2.28 -0.66
C VAL A 108 24.54 -3.29 0.12
N GLN A 109 23.97 -4.43 0.52
CA GLN A 109 24.69 -5.49 1.21
C GLN A 109 25.86 -6.05 0.38
N SER A 110 25.63 -6.29 -0.91
CA SER A 110 26.67 -6.77 -1.83
C SER A 110 27.80 -5.76 -2.00
N SER A 111 27.46 -4.47 -2.01
CA SER A 111 28.43 -3.37 -2.08
C SER A 111 29.27 -3.30 -0.80
N ILE A 112 28.67 -3.45 0.38
CA ILE A 112 29.39 -3.50 1.66
C ILE A 112 30.35 -4.69 1.72
N GLN A 113 29.91 -5.88 1.30
CA GLN A 113 30.76 -7.09 1.28
C GLN A 113 31.94 -6.92 0.32
N SER A 114 31.71 -6.33 -0.85
CA SER A 114 32.76 -6.03 -1.82
C SER A 114 33.80 -5.06 -1.23
N LEU A 115 33.35 -3.99 -0.57
CA LEU A 115 34.23 -3.04 0.10
C LEU A 115 35.05 -3.70 1.22
N GLN A 116 34.44 -4.57 2.04
CA GLN A 116 35.16 -5.32 3.07
C GLN A 116 36.23 -6.24 2.48
N SER A 117 35.90 -6.95 1.39
CA SER A 117 36.85 -7.83 0.70
C SER A 117 38.04 -7.05 0.14
N GLU A 118 37.82 -5.84 -0.39
CA GLU A 118 38.88 -4.96 -0.88
C GLU A 118 39.76 -4.43 0.25
N ILE A 119 39.19 -4.12 1.42
CA ILE A 119 39.95 -3.74 2.62
C ILE A 119 40.85 -4.90 3.07
N THR A 120 40.30 -6.12 3.18
CA THR A 120 41.08 -7.31 3.57
C THR A 120 42.17 -7.63 2.56
N ARG A 121 41.90 -7.50 1.25
CA ARG A 121 42.92 -7.71 0.21
C ARG A 121 44.05 -6.69 0.24
N ARG A 122 43.76 -5.44 0.58
CA ARG A 122 44.75 -4.34 0.65
C ARG A 122 45.48 -4.27 2.00
N ALA A 123 45.04 -5.02 3.00
CA ALA A 123 45.73 -5.08 4.28
C ALA A 123 47.14 -5.65 4.09
N PRO A 124 48.19 -5.01 4.64
CA PRO A 124 49.53 -5.58 4.61
C PRO A 124 49.54 -6.97 5.26
N PRO A 125 50.39 -7.91 4.81
CA PRO A 125 50.53 -9.20 5.48
C PRO A 125 50.84 -8.96 6.96
N PRO A 126 50.28 -9.78 7.87
CA PRO A 126 50.51 -9.60 9.29
C PRO A 126 52.01 -9.54 9.55
N PRO A 127 52.48 -8.59 10.40
CA PRO A 127 53.89 -8.53 10.74
C PRO A 127 54.31 -9.91 11.28
N ALA A 128 55.50 -10.36 10.86
CA ALA A 128 56.08 -11.61 11.36
C ALA A 128 55.95 -11.66 12.88
N PRO A 129 55.67 -12.83 13.49
CA PRO A 129 55.47 -12.95 14.92
C PRO A 129 56.65 -12.32 15.65
N VAL A 130 56.41 -11.19 16.30
CA VAL A 130 57.38 -10.52 17.15
C VAL A 130 57.63 -11.45 18.35
N PRO A 131 58.87 -11.94 18.58
CA PRO A 131 59.15 -12.77 19.73
C PRO A 131 58.82 -12.01 21.03
N GLY A 132 57.89 -12.53 21.84
CA GLY A 132 57.63 -12.02 23.19
C GLY A 132 56.32 -11.24 23.41
N VAL A 133 55.46 -11.04 22.40
CA VAL A 133 54.13 -10.44 22.62
C VAL A 133 53.09 -11.55 22.75
N ALA A 134 52.57 -11.75 23.96
CA ALA A 134 51.44 -12.65 24.20
C ALA A 134 50.18 -12.15 23.45
N PRO A 135 49.35 -13.04 22.87
CA PRO A 135 48.13 -12.63 22.19
C PRO A 135 47.16 -11.97 23.18
N ALA A 136 46.64 -10.80 22.84
CA ALA A 136 45.63 -10.12 23.63
C ALA A 136 44.33 -10.94 23.66
N PRO A 137 43.73 -11.21 24.84
CA PRO A 137 42.48 -11.95 24.92
C PRO A 137 41.31 -11.05 24.49
N GLY A 138 40.52 -11.54 23.54
CA GLY A 138 39.13 -11.08 23.34
C GLY A 138 38.93 -9.85 22.45
N MET A 139 39.11 -9.99 21.14
CA MET A 139 38.23 -9.27 20.21
C MET A 139 37.00 -10.15 19.99
N ALA A 140 35.94 -9.89 20.75
CA ALA A 140 34.63 -10.44 20.43
C ALA A 140 34.23 -9.91 19.05
N VAL A 141 34.17 -10.81 18.07
CA VAL A 141 33.53 -10.54 16.78
C VAL A 141 32.10 -10.12 17.09
N PRO A 142 31.66 -8.90 16.71
CA PRO A 142 30.27 -8.51 16.93
C PRO A 142 29.37 -9.53 16.22
N PRO A 143 28.24 -9.94 16.81
CA PRO A 143 27.35 -10.90 16.17
C PRO A 143 27.00 -10.39 14.78
N ALA A 144 27.11 -11.28 13.79
CA ALA A 144 26.63 -11.03 12.45
C ALA A 144 25.17 -10.55 12.55
N VAL A 145 24.87 -9.38 11.96
CA VAL A 145 23.49 -8.90 11.84
C VAL A 145 22.72 -10.00 11.11
N PRO A 146 21.65 -10.56 11.69
CA PRO A 146 20.91 -11.63 11.06
C PRO A 146 20.37 -11.15 9.71
N PRO A 147 20.35 -12.01 8.68
CA PRO A 147 19.72 -11.66 7.42
C PRO A 147 18.26 -11.29 7.70
N VAL A 148 17.84 -10.13 7.19
CA VAL A 148 16.42 -9.74 7.18
C VAL A 148 15.70 -10.81 6.37
N ALA A 149 14.91 -11.65 7.06
CA ALA A 149 14.13 -12.70 6.42
C ALA A 149 13.18 -12.06 5.39
N PRO A 150 13.03 -12.65 4.19
CA PRO A 150 12.02 -12.19 3.26
C PRO A 150 10.63 -12.33 3.89
N ALA A 151 9.85 -11.26 3.87
CA ALA A 151 8.43 -11.32 4.21
C ALA A 151 7.76 -12.33 3.27
N ARG A 152 7.25 -13.41 3.86
CA ARG A 152 6.62 -14.53 3.17
C ARG A 152 5.15 -14.22 2.88
#